data_AF-A0A7S4HF26-F1
#
_entry.id   AF-A0A7S4HF26-F1
#
_cell.length_a   1.000
_cell.length_b   1.000
_cell.length_c   1.000
_cell.angle_alpha   90.00
_cell.angle_beta   90.00
_cell.angle_gamma   90.00
#
_symmetry.space_group_name_H-M   'P 1'
#
loop_
_entity.id
_entity.type
_entity.pdbx_description
1 polymer ?
#
loop_
_entity_poly.entity_id
_entity_poly.type
_entity_poly.pdbx_seq_one_letter_code
_entity_poly.pdbx_strand_id
1 'polypeptide(L)'
;MQTDSEKPFTGELRLQGNMPLLKETSPRLLELLADAGIDAGAWQLPIFLCEELQSPNILPVFLSPQDLAATWEKSGRTKEELPEGITMMDLRMLVAQMQTEDNPWRIVQFVGSQEAYELVSELQGEGGADAKTAEGAAA
;
A
#
# COMPACT_ATOMS: atom_id res chain seq x y z
N MET A 1 -0.16 -19.51 39.65
CA MET A 1 0.12 -18.98 38.30
C MET A 1 -0.98 -17.98 38.01
N GLN A 2 -0.71 -16.70 38.22
CA GLN A 2 -1.68 -15.62 37.99
C GLN A 2 -1.55 -15.24 36.52
N THR A 3 -2.59 -15.51 35.73
CA THR A 3 -2.69 -15.00 34.36
C THR A 3 -2.98 -13.51 34.48
N ASP A 4 -2.03 -12.66 34.08
CA ASP A 4 -2.31 -11.24 33.87
C ASP A 4 -3.47 -11.15 32.86
N SER A 5 -4.65 -10.78 33.37
CA SER A 5 -5.80 -10.50 32.55
C SER A 5 -5.51 -9.19 31.82
N GLU A 6 -5.11 -9.27 30.55
CA GLU A 6 -4.92 -8.10 29.70
C GLU A 6 -6.18 -7.24 29.76
N LYS A 7 -6.05 -6.00 30.24
CA LYS A 7 -7.16 -5.06 30.25
C LYS A 7 -7.48 -4.70 28.79
N PRO A 8 -8.76 -4.66 28.38
CA PRO A 8 -9.10 -4.26 27.01
C PRO A 8 -8.60 -2.83 26.76
N PHE A 9 -7.92 -2.65 25.63
CA PHE A 9 -7.50 -1.33 25.17
C PHE A 9 -8.73 -0.42 25.05
N THR A 10 -8.69 0.73 25.73
CA THR A 10 -9.72 1.76 25.62
C THR A 10 -9.08 3.00 25.00
N GLY A 11 -9.27 3.17 23.69
CA GLY A 11 -8.73 4.30 22.94
C GLY A 11 -9.32 4.38 21.54
N GLU A 12 -9.20 5.56 20.92
CA GLU A 12 -9.58 5.76 19.52
C GLU A 12 -8.40 5.36 18.63
N LEU A 13 -8.59 4.33 17.81
CA LEU A 13 -7.61 3.96 16.79
C LEU A 13 -7.73 4.93 15.61
N ARG A 14 -6.62 5.57 15.27
CA ARG A 14 -6.54 6.48 14.12
C ARG A 14 -5.57 5.90 13.10
N LEU A 15 -6.02 5.81 11.85
CA LEU A 15 -5.17 5.49 10.72
C LEU A 15 -4.64 6.80 10.13
N GLN A 16 -3.36 6.83 9.77
CA GLN A 16 -2.75 8.00 9.16
C GLN A 16 -1.96 7.57 7.93
N GLY A 17 -2.30 8.14 6.77
CA GLY A 17 -1.53 7.96 5.55
C GLY A 17 -0.22 8.75 5.56
N ASN A 18 0.62 8.48 4.56
CA ASN A 18 1.87 9.21 4.35
C ASN A 18 1.57 10.72 4.11
N MET A 19 2.07 11.58 5.01
CA MET A 19 1.71 13.00 5.04
C MET A 19 2.13 13.79 3.79
N PRO A 20 3.38 13.67 3.29
CA PRO A 20 3.77 14.22 1.99
C PRO A 20 2.81 13.82 0.87
N LEU A 21 2.53 12.53 0.74
CA LEU A 21 1.66 12.00 -0.31
C LEU A 21 0.23 12.55 -0.18
N LEU A 22 -0.30 12.60 1.04
CA LEU A 22 -1.63 13.14 1.30
C LEU A 22 -1.77 14.61 0.90
N LYS A 23 -0.74 15.44 1.06
CA LYS A 23 -0.82 16.83 0.61
C LYS A 23 -1.06 16.95 -0.90
N GLU A 24 -0.50 16.02 -1.66
CA GLU A 24 -0.62 15.98 -3.12
C GLU A 24 -1.93 15.35 -3.56
N THR A 25 -2.36 14.26 -2.91
CA THR A 25 -3.50 13.45 -3.36
C THR A 25 -4.83 13.86 -2.73
N SER A 26 -4.83 14.52 -1.57
CA SER A 26 -6.04 14.79 -0.76
C SER A 26 -7.16 15.47 -1.53
N PRO A 27 -6.93 16.56 -2.31
CA PRO A 27 -8.01 17.23 -3.04
C PRO A 27 -8.78 16.27 -3.96
N ARG A 28 -8.04 15.47 -4.74
CA ARG A 28 -8.63 14.51 -5.66
C ARG A 28 -9.31 13.35 -4.93
N LEU A 29 -8.72 12.87 -3.83
CA LEU A 29 -9.34 11.81 -3.02
C LEU A 29 -10.66 12.25 -2.39
N LEU A 30 -10.77 13.51 -1.94
CA LEU A 30 -12.02 14.04 -1.39
C LEU A 30 -13.14 14.09 -2.43
N GLU A 31 -12.81 14.49 -3.67
CA GLU A 31 -13.75 14.42 -4.79
C GLU A 31 -14.21 12.99 -5.05
N LEU A 32 -13.27 12.04 -5.15
CA LEU A 32 -13.59 10.63 -5.40
C LEU A 32 -14.45 10.01 -4.29
N LEU A 33 -14.20 10.36 -3.03
CA LEU A 33 -15.00 9.93 -1.90
C LEU A 33 -16.42 10.51 -1.95
N ALA A 34 -16.55 11.80 -2.28
CA ALA A 34 -17.84 12.46 -2.42
C ALA A 34 -18.67 11.86 -3.57
N ASP A 35 -18.03 11.62 -4.73
CA ASP A 35 -18.66 10.98 -5.89
C ASP A 35 -19.14 9.56 -5.57
N ALA A 36 -18.40 8.83 -4.72
CA ALA A 36 -18.77 7.50 -4.24
C ALA A 36 -19.79 7.50 -3.09
N GLY A 37 -20.18 8.67 -2.57
CA GLY A 37 -21.07 8.79 -1.41
C GLY A 37 -20.46 8.27 -0.11
N ILE A 38 -19.12 8.28 0.01
CA ILE A 38 -18.38 7.80 1.19
C ILE A 38 -17.93 9.00 2.03
N ASP A 39 -18.19 8.94 3.34
CA ASP A 39 -17.70 9.95 4.28
C ASP A 39 -16.16 9.93 4.39
N ALA A 40 -15.55 11.08 4.14
CA ALA A 40 -14.12 11.28 4.22
C ALA A 40 -13.58 11.24 5.65
N GLY A 41 -14.42 11.40 6.68
CA GLY A 41 -14.01 11.22 8.08
C GLY A 41 -12.76 12.03 8.47
N ALA A 42 -11.97 11.50 9.41
CA ALA A 42 -10.79 12.18 9.96
C ALA A 42 -9.45 11.79 9.30
N TRP A 43 -9.47 10.89 8.32
CA TRP A 43 -8.25 10.37 7.69
C TRP A 43 -8.50 10.03 6.22
N GLN A 44 -7.40 9.96 5.46
CA GLN A 44 -7.38 9.48 4.07
C GLN A 44 -6.21 8.53 3.90
N LEU A 45 -6.38 7.51 3.06
CA LEU A 45 -5.30 6.60 2.69
C LEU A 45 -5.37 6.34 1.19
N PRO A 46 -4.53 7.03 0.38
CA PRO A 46 -4.42 6.74 -1.04
C PRO A 46 -3.89 5.33 -1.23
N ILE A 47 -4.50 4.63 -2.17
CA ILE A 47 -3.99 3.40 -2.74
C ILE A 47 -3.87 3.57 -4.26
N PHE A 48 -2.93 2.83 -4.84
CA PHE A 48 -2.62 2.89 -6.27
C PHE A 48 -2.75 1.51 -6.88
N LEU A 49 -3.36 1.45 -8.05
CA LEU A 49 -3.57 0.26 -8.85
C LEU A 49 -3.08 0.51 -10.27
N CYS A 50 -2.51 -0.52 -10.88
CA CYS A 50 -2.10 -0.52 -12.29
C CYS A 50 -2.62 -1.83 -12.91
N GLU A 51 -3.46 -1.71 -13.93
CA GLU A 51 -4.13 -2.85 -14.58
C GLU A 51 -3.14 -3.83 -15.20
N GLU A 52 -2.04 -3.31 -15.72
CA GLU A 52 -0.97 -4.03 -16.40
C GLU A 52 -0.04 -4.83 -15.45
N LEU A 53 -0.19 -4.62 -14.14
CA LEU A 53 0.42 -5.42 -13.09
C LEU A 53 -0.54 -6.48 -12.51
N GLN A 54 -1.80 -6.48 -12.95
CA GLN A 54 -2.79 -7.45 -12.48
C GLN A 54 -2.67 -8.78 -13.22
N SER A 55 -3.09 -9.84 -12.55
CA SER A 55 -3.27 -11.17 -13.13
C SER A 55 -4.56 -11.79 -12.62
N PRO A 56 -5.05 -12.89 -13.21
CA PRO A 56 -6.25 -13.57 -12.73
C PRO A 56 -6.21 -13.99 -11.25
N ASN A 57 -5.01 -14.07 -10.65
CA ASN A 57 -4.81 -14.52 -9.28
C ASN A 57 -4.27 -13.43 -8.35
N ILE A 58 -3.89 -12.25 -8.87
CA ILE A 58 -3.25 -11.19 -8.10
C ILE A 58 -3.73 -9.82 -8.59
N LEU A 59 -4.25 -9.02 -7.67
CA LEU A 59 -4.48 -7.57 -7.78
C LEU A 59 -3.53 -6.88 -6.79
N PRO A 60 -2.37 -6.38 -7.25
CA PRO A 60 -1.44 -5.65 -6.40
C PRO A 60 -2.04 -4.29 -6.02
N VAL A 61 -2.06 -4.00 -4.72
CA VAL A 61 -2.48 -2.71 -4.16
C VAL A 61 -1.29 -2.05 -3.52
N PHE A 62 -0.91 -0.88 -4.03
CA PHE A 62 0.25 -0.14 -3.56
C PHE A 62 -0.18 1.00 -2.63
N LEU A 63 0.62 1.28 -1.60
CA LEU A 63 0.43 2.40 -0.68
C LEU A 63 1.21 3.66 -1.10
N SER A 64 2.09 3.52 -2.09
CA SER A 64 2.86 4.62 -2.67
C SER A 64 3.00 4.45 -4.19
N PRO A 65 3.05 5.54 -4.96
CA PRO A 65 3.34 5.47 -6.40
C PRO A 65 4.78 5.01 -6.68
N GLN A 66 5.71 5.23 -5.73
CA GLN A 66 7.09 4.78 -5.84
C GLN A 66 7.20 3.26 -5.80
N ASP A 67 6.47 2.59 -4.90
CA ASP A 67 6.46 1.12 -4.82
C ASP A 67 5.85 0.48 -6.07
N LEU A 68 4.83 1.13 -6.64
CA LEU A 68 4.23 0.72 -7.92
C LEU A 68 5.28 0.82 -9.04
N ALA A 69 5.96 1.96 -9.17
CA ALA A 69 7.00 2.16 -10.17
C ALA A 69 8.18 1.18 -9.99
N ALA A 70 8.62 0.94 -8.75
CA ALA A 70 9.67 -0.04 -8.48
C ALA A 70 9.24 -1.47 -8.83
N THR A 71 7.98 -1.82 -8.59
CA THR A 71 7.41 -3.11 -8.98
C THR A 71 7.30 -3.24 -10.50
N TRP A 72 6.96 -2.16 -11.19
CA TRP A 72 6.97 -2.08 -12.64
C TRP A 72 8.36 -2.38 -13.23
N GLU A 73 9.41 -1.72 -12.73
CA GLU A 73 10.78 -1.96 -13.18
C GLU A 73 11.24 -3.40 -12.87
N LYS A 74 10.90 -3.91 -11.67
CA LYS A 74 11.18 -5.31 -11.29
C LYS A 74 10.46 -6.34 -12.17
N SER A 75 9.37 -5.96 -12.84
CA SER A 75 8.68 -6.83 -13.82
C SER A 75 9.42 -6.95 -15.16
N GLY A 76 10.57 -6.28 -15.32
CA GLY A 76 11.38 -6.30 -16.54
C GLY A 76 10.99 -5.24 -17.58
N ARG A 77 10.19 -4.25 -17.18
CA ARG A 77 9.70 -3.15 -18.02
C ARG A 77 10.47 -1.86 -17.72
N THR A 78 10.49 -0.91 -18.65
CA THR A 78 11.19 0.36 -18.42
C THR A 78 10.29 1.39 -17.77
N LYS A 79 10.90 2.38 -17.10
CA LYS A 79 10.16 3.47 -16.46
C LYS A 79 9.34 4.31 -17.44
N GLU A 80 9.82 4.45 -18.68
CA GLU A 80 9.14 5.19 -19.76
C GLU A 80 7.86 4.48 -20.22
N GLU A 81 7.74 3.18 -19.97
CA GLU A 81 6.56 2.38 -20.29
C GLU A 81 5.52 2.40 -19.17
N LEU A 82 5.81 3.04 -18.03
CA LEU A 82 4.87 3.12 -16.92
C LEU A 82 3.61 3.86 -17.37
N PRO A 83 2.41 3.25 -17.23
CA PRO A 83 1.18 3.87 -17.66
C PRO A 83 0.95 5.23 -16.98
N GLU A 84 0.54 6.24 -17.76
CA GLU A 84 0.07 7.51 -17.19
C GLU A 84 -1.25 7.33 -16.43
N GLY A 85 -2.02 6.29 -16.75
CA GLY A 85 -3.33 5.96 -16.19
C GLY A 85 -3.30 5.16 -14.89
N ILE A 86 -2.39 5.46 -13.96
CA ILE A 86 -2.40 4.83 -12.63
C ILE A 86 -3.71 5.20 -11.92
N THR A 87 -4.47 4.19 -11.51
CA THR A 87 -5.70 4.40 -10.76
C THR A 87 -5.36 4.71 -9.31
N MET A 88 -5.76 5.89 -8.85
CA MET A 88 -5.69 6.30 -7.45
C MET A 88 -7.10 6.33 -6.85
N MET A 89 -7.27 5.74 -5.67
CA MET A 89 -8.49 5.84 -4.89
C MET A 89 -8.19 5.82 -3.39
N ASP A 90 -9.20 6.11 -2.56
CA ASP A 90 -9.06 5.94 -1.11
C ASP A 90 -9.32 4.47 -0.72
N LEU A 91 -8.58 3.95 0.26
CA LEU A 91 -8.75 2.57 0.75
C LEU A 91 -10.21 2.21 1.08
N ARG A 92 -11.01 3.14 1.59
CA ARG A 92 -12.42 2.89 1.89
C ARG A 92 -13.24 2.55 0.65
N MET A 93 -12.89 3.12 -0.50
CA MET A 93 -13.54 2.81 -1.77
C MET A 93 -13.27 1.35 -2.15
N LEU A 94 -12.00 0.90 -2.03
CA LEU A 94 -11.66 -0.50 -2.26
C LEU A 94 -12.37 -1.42 -1.27
N VAL A 95 -12.41 -1.08 0.02
CA VAL A 95 -13.12 -1.89 1.03
C VAL A 95 -14.62 -1.96 0.73
N ALA A 96 -15.25 -0.86 0.35
CA ALA A 96 -16.66 -0.84 -0.06
C ALA A 96 -16.90 -1.73 -1.28
N GLN A 97 -16.00 -1.68 -2.27
CA GLN A 97 -16.05 -2.57 -3.43
C GLN A 97 -15.87 -4.04 -3.02
N MET A 98 -14.93 -4.36 -2.11
CA MET A 98 -14.69 -5.72 -1.62
C MET A 98 -15.87 -6.32 -0.83
N GLN A 99 -16.80 -5.47 -0.36
CA GLN A 99 -18.03 -5.91 0.33
C GLN A 99 -19.15 -6.31 -0.63
N THR A 100 -18.98 -6.16 -1.95
CA THR A 100 -19.96 -6.60 -2.96
C THR A 100 -19.70 -8.04 -3.41
N GLU A 101 -20.76 -8.76 -3.81
CA GLU A 101 -20.69 -10.20 -4.11
C GLU A 101 -19.81 -10.55 -5.33
N ASP A 102 -19.56 -9.60 -6.22
CA ASP A 102 -18.81 -9.78 -7.47
C ASP A 102 -17.30 -9.47 -7.34
N ASN A 103 -16.80 -9.16 -6.14
CA ASN A 103 -15.47 -8.61 -5.99
C ASN A 103 -14.37 -9.67 -5.73
N PRO A 104 -13.21 -9.61 -6.40
CA PRO A 104 -12.16 -10.59 -6.22
C PRO A 104 -11.30 -10.32 -4.96
N TRP A 105 -11.90 -10.19 -3.77
CA TRP A 105 -11.17 -9.99 -2.51
C TRP A 105 -10.03 -10.99 -2.28
N ARG A 106 -10.17 -12.21 -2.83
CA ARG A 106 -9.16 -13.28 -2.74
C ARG A 106 -7.87 -13.00 -3.51
N ILE A 107 -7.91 -12.14 -4.52
CA ILE A 107 -6.73 -11.83 -5.34
C ILE A 107 -6.05 -10.54 -4.89
N VAL A 108 -6.67 -9.74 -4.03
CA VAL A 108 -6.11 -8.49 -3.51
C VAL A 108 -4.86 -8.79 -2.68
N GLN A 109 -3.73 -8.19 -3.07
CA GLN A 109 -2.46 -8.30 -2.35
C GLN A 109 -1.92 -6.91 -2.08
N PHE A 110 -1.84 -6.51 -0.80
CA PHE A 110 -1.20 -5.26 -0.42
C PHE A 110 0.31 -5.41 -0.51
N VAL A 111 0.94 -4.57 -1.32
CA VAL A 111 2.39 -4.52 -1.45
C VAL A 111 2.91 -3.62 -0.34
N GLY A 112 3.55 -4.23 0.65
CA GLY A 112 4.20 -3.51 1.75
C GLY A 112 5.38 -2.67 1.24
N SER A 113 5.59 -1.50 1.85
CA SER A 113 6.73 -0.67 1.49
C SER A 113 8.02 -1.30 2.03
N GLN A 114 9.11 -1.15 1.27
CA GLN A 114 10.42 -1.66 1.66
C GLN A 114 10.88 -1.02 2.98
N GLU A 115 10.64 0.28 3.17
CA GLU A 115 11.02 1.01 4.38
C GLU A 115 10.26 0.50 5.61
N ALA A 116 9.00 0.09 5.46
CA ALA A 116 8.24 -0.49 6.56
C ALA A 116 8.80 -1.87 6.94
N TYR A 117 9.18 -2.68 5.95
CA TYR A 117 9.82 -3.97 6.19
C TYR A 117 11.18 -3.81 6.90
N GLU A 118 12.01 -2.88 6.44
CA GLU A 118 13.31 -2.57 7.04
C GLU A 118 13.16 -2.11 8.49
N LEU A 119 12.23 -1.19 8.76
CA LEU A 119 11.94 -0.72 10.11
C LEU A 119 11.50 -1.86 11.04
N VAL A 120 10.64 -2.76 10.57
CA VAL A 120 10.21 -3.93 11.36
C VAL A 120 11.40 -4.86 11.64
N SER A 121 12.24 -5.09 10.64
CA SER A 121 13.44 -5.94 10.76
C SER A 121 14.42 -5.37 11.80
N GLU A 122 14.65 -4.05 11.76
CA GLU A 122 15.46 -3.33 12.75
C GLU A 122 14.89 -3.46 14.17
N LEU A 123 13.58 -3.27 14.34
CA LEU A 123 12.92 -3.37 15.64
C LEU A 123 12.92 -4.80 16.21
N GLN A 124 12.93 -5.81 15.35
CA GLN A 124 12.99 -7.22 15.73
C GLN A 124 14.42 -7.73 16.00
N GLY A 125 15.44 -6.89 15.77
CA GLY A 125 16.84 -7.29 15.91
C GLY A 125 17.32 -8.21 14.79
N GLU A 126 16.51 -8.39 13.75
CA GLU A 126 16.87 -9.04 12.50
C GLU A 126 17.55 -7.98 11.62
N GLY A 127 18.76 -7.57 12.00
CA GLY A 127 19.54 -6.63 11.20
C GLY A 127 19.60 -7.12 9.76
N GLY A 128 19.06 -6.33 8.82
CA GLY A 128 18.82 -6.69 7.43
C GLY A 128 20.01 -7.39 6.79
N ALA A 129 19.94 -8.72 6.73
CA ALA A 129 20.80 -9.52 5.90
C ALA A 129 20.23 -9.47 4.49
N ASP A 130 20.82 -8.60 3.66
CA ASP A 130 21.08 -8.78 2.22
C ASP A 130 20.95 -7.46 1.43
N ALA A 131 21.76 -6.47 1.82
CA ALA A 131 22.14 -5.35 0.96
C ALA A 131 23.67 -5.21 0.90
N LYS A 132 24.39 -6.32 0.69
CA LYS A 132 25.83 -6.31 0.30
C LYS A 132 26.18 -7.53 -0.54
N THR A 133 25.94 -7.46 -1.85
CA THR A 133 26.90 -7.94 -2.87
C THR A 133 26.51 -7.46 -4.27
N ALA A 134 27.01 -6.28 -4.64
CA ALA A 134 27.24 -5.93 -6.04
C ALA A 134 28.46 -4.99 -6.10
N GLU A 135 29.59 -5.45 -5.57
CA GLU A 135 30.88 -4.84 -5.85
C GLU A 135 31.92 -5.96 -6.06
N GLY A 136 32.41 -6.08 -7.30
CA GLY A 136 33.66 -6.76 -7.62
C GLY A 136 33.59 -8.21 -8.10
N ALA A 137 33.42 -8.42 -9.41
CA ALA A 137 34.10 -9.49 -10.16
C ALA A 137 33.98 -9.26 -11.68
N ALA A 138 34.80 -8.37 -12.23
CA ALA A 138 35.27 -8.48 -13.60
C ALA A 138 36.80 -8.31 -13.54
N ALA A 139 37.49 -9.45 -13.54
CA ALA A 139 38.90 -9.55 -13.86
C ALA A 139 39.03 -9.92 -15.34
#